data_AF-A0A914KX30-F1
#
_entry.id   AF-A0A914KX30-F1
#
_cell.length_a   1.000
_cell.length_b   1.000
_cell.length_c   1.000
_cell.angle_alpha   90.00
_cell.angle_beta   90.00
_cell.angle_gamma   90.00
#
_symmetry.space_group_name_H-M   'P 1'
#
loop_
_entity.id
_entity.type
_entity.pdbx_description
1 polymer ?
#
loop_
_entity_poly.entity_id
_entity_poly.type
_entity_poly.pdbx_seq_one_letter_code
_entity_poly.pdbx_strand_id
1 'polypeptide(L)'
;MPSSDRESISTDFASLALYNAGLRATQNGDVKYRKSRAELCGCDSEQDFAAKLYGIRLAFRRLMDDPQTMQRLVQYGRIIMADLLRHDKRDPSEFYTAYDRMIAFITNENNMDTIRSELKSRKVESTNLWDTLFDLIILDAFEDLQRPPSAIAALVKNSFISKSMKESTLNNLIWSIIKVKRQRLQVKDGFISHFYDISQILTSSLAMGLFGGSDREFTELCIYLKEQIFGFILEIFNPNKVHFTKVEDLAVDIKKLLFDRMELLQIKLLNELLPA
;
A
#
# COMPACT_ATOMS: atom_id res chain seq x y z
N MET A 1 -35.60 13.91 10.00
CA MET A 1 -35.30 12.57 9.49
C MET A 1 -35.26 12.63 7.97
N PRO A 2 -34.09 12.49 7.34
CA PRO A 2 -33.99 12.18 5.93
C PRO A 2 -33.79 10.68 5.75
N SER A 3 -34.67 10.07 4.96
CA SER A 3 -34.59 8.69 4.49
C SER A 3 -33.30 8.49 3.68
N SER A 4 -32.43 7.61 4.18
CA SER A 4 -31.33 7.08 3.41
C SER A 4 -31.89 6.06 2.41
N ASP A 5 -32.11 6.48 1.17
CA ASP A 5 -32.22 5.56 0.06
C ASP A 5 -30.82 4.93 -0.16
N ARG A 6 -30.53 3.90 0.63
CA ARG A 6 -29.53 2.90 0.25
C ARG A 6 -30.17 2.13 -0.88
N GLU A 7 -29.70 2.38 -2.11
CA GLU A 7 -30.01 1.53 -3.25
C GLU A 7 -29.80 0.06 -2.84
N SER A 8 -30.90 -0.67 -2.74
CA SER A 8 -30.89 -2.09 -2.42
C SER A 8 -30.22 -2.82 -3.58
N ILE A 9 -29.00 -3.30 -3.34
CA ILE A 9 -28.16 -4.02 -4.29
C ILE A 9 -28.84 -5.35 -4.64
N SER A 10 -29.55 -5.36 -5.77
CA SER A 10 -30.00 -6.59 -6.45
C SER A 10 -28.87 -7.11 -7.34
N THR A 11 -27.70 -7.41 -6.77
CA THR A 11 -26.71 -8.25 -7.46
C THR A 11 -27.14 -9.69 -7.22
N ASP A 12 -27.51 -10.41 -8.27
CA ASP A 12 -27.89 -11.82 -8.15
C ASP A 12 -26.68 -12.61 -7.64
N PHE A 13 -26.63 -12.87 -6.33
CA PHE A 13 -25.51 -13.53 -5.65
C PHE A 13 -25.22 -14.91 -6.25
N ALA A 14 -26.18 -15.55 -6.93
CA ALA A 14 -25.97 -16.80 -7.65
C ALA A 14 -24.94 -16.66 -8.79
N SER A 15 -24.82 -15.47 -9.38
CA SER A 15 -23.87 -15.18 -10.46
C SER A 15 -22.42 -15.01 -9.96
N LEU A 16 -22.19 -14.72 -8.68
CA LEU A 16 -20.86 -14.47 -8.11
C LEU A 16 -20.22 -15.76 -7.56
N ALA A 17 -19.95 -16.72 -8.45
CA ALA A 17 -19.45 -18.05 -8.06
C ALA A 17 -18.15 -17.99 -7.22
N LEU A 18 -17.22 -17.07 -7.52
CA LEU A 18 -15.99 -16.89 -6.75
C LEU A 18 -16.26 -16.30 -5.36
N TYR A 19 -17.18 -15.34 -5.26
CA TYR A 19 -17.61 -14.79 -3.96
C TYR A 19 -18.25 -15.88 -3.08
N ASN A 20 -19.14 -16.69 -3.65
CA ASN A 20 -19.77 -17.80 -2.94
C ASN A 20 -18.75 -18.85 -2.47
N ALA A 21 -17.71 -19.10 -3.26
CA ALA A 21 -16.59 -19.93 -2.83
C ALA A 21 -15.83 -19.31 -1.65
N GLY A 22 -15.60 -18.00 -1.69
CA GLY A 22 -15.01 -17.23 -0.58
C GLY A 22 -15.86 -17.25 0.69
N LEU A 23 -17.19 -17.16 0.57
CA LEU A 23 -18.11 -17.26 1.69
C LEU A 23 -18.01 -18.64 2.36
N ARG A 24 -18.01 -19.72 1.58
CA ARG A 24 -17.84 -21.08 2.11
C ARG A 24 -16.48 -21.25 2.82
N ALA A 25 -15.40 -20.77 2.20
CA ALA A 25 -14.07 -20.80 2.81
C ALA A 25 -14.02 -19.99 4.12
N THR A 26 -14.70 -18.85 4.17
CA THR A 26 -14.81 -18.02 5.39
C THR A 26 -15.58 -18.75 6.48
N GLN A 27 -16.71 -19.37 6.16
CA GLN A 27 -17.51 -20.16 7.11
C GLN A 27 -16.74 -21.35 7.68
N ASN A 28 -15.86 -21.96 6.88
CA ASN A 28 -14.97 -23.03 7.30
C ASN A 28 -13.78 -22.55 8.15
N GLY A 29 -13.55 -21.23 8.25
CA GLY A 29 -12.41 -20.66 8.95
C GLY A 29 -11.09 -20.68 8.16
N ASP A 30 -11.15 -20.94 6.85
CA ASP A 30 -9.98 -21.04 5.97
C ASP A 30 -9.40 -19.66 5.62
N VAL A 31 -10.22 -18.61 5.67
CA VAL A 31 -9.80 -17.24 5.32
C VAL A 31 -9.36 -16.48 6.56
N LYS A 32 -8.07 -16.58 6.87
CA LYS A 32 -7.42 -15.80 7.93
C LYS A 32 -6.88 -14.49 7.39
N TYR A 33 -6.89 -13.45 8.21
CA TYR A 33 -6.28 -12.16 7.90
C TYR A 33 -5.69 -11.55 9.17
N ARG A 34 -4.68 -10.70 8.99
CA ARG A 34 -3.90 -10.11 10.10
C ARG A 34 -4.70 -9.13 10.94
N LYS A 35 -5.51 -8.30 10.26
CA LYS A 35 -6.38 -7.25 10.80
C LYS A 35 -7.61 -7.17 9.92
N SER A 36 -8.77 -6.91 10.51
CA SER A 36 -9.98 -6.63 9.74
C SER A 36 -9.82 -5.28 9.01
N ARG A 37 -10.03 -5.28 7.70
CA ARG A 37 -10.07 -4.07 6.86
C ARG A 37 -11.48 -3.78 6.33
N ALA A 38 -12.51 -4.43 6.89
CA ALA A 38 -13.87 -4.41 6.35
C ALA A 38 -14.40 -2.98 6.14
N GLU A 39 -14.33 -2.12 7.16
CA GLU A 39 -14.78 -0.72 7.07
C GLU A 39 -14.00 0.06 6.01
N LEU A 40 -12.66 -0.05 6.02
CA LEU A 40 -11.77 0.64 5.08
C LEU A 40 -12.01 0.20 3.62
N CYS A 41 -12.31 -1.08 3.42
CA CYS A 41 -12.60 -1.67 2.12
C CYS A 41 -14.07 -1.53 1.71
N GLY A 42 -14.91 -0.85 2.48
CA GLY A 42 -16.34 -0.67 2.17
C GLY A 42 -17.12 -1.99 2.14
N CYS A 43 -16.73 -2.97 2.97
CA CYS A 43 -17.41 -4.25 3.08
C CYS A 43 -18.52 -4.18 4.15
N ASP A 44 -19.61 -4.94 3.95
CA ASP A 44 -20.78 -4.90 4.83
C ASP A 44 -20.53 -5.54 6.21
N SER A 45 -19.57 -6.46 6.27
CA SER A 45 -19.18 -7.16 7.49
C SER A 45 -17.77 -7.74 7.37
N GLU A 46 -17.23 -8.26 8.47
CA GLU A 46 -15.96 -9.00 8.44
C GLU A 46 -16.05 -10.30 7.62
N GLN A 47 -17.24 -10.91 7.57
CA GLN A 47 -17.49 -12.09 6.75
C GLN A 47 -17.48 -11.74 5.25
N ASP A 48 -18.12 -10.62 4.88
CA ASP A 48 -18.10 -10.11 3.52
C ASP A 48 -16.67 -9.76 3.06
N PHE A 49 -15.92 -9.08 3.95
CA PHE A 49 -14.51 -8.78 3.71
C PHE A 49 -13.68 -10.05 3.48
N ALA A 50 -13.81 -11.06 4.35
CA ALA A 50 -13.09 -12.32 4.21
C ALA A 50 -13.47 -13.06 2.91
N ALA A 51 -14.75 -13.08 2.55
CA ALA A 51 -15.20 -13.72 1.32
C ALA A 51 -14.63 -13.04 0.06
N LYS A 52 -14.62 -11.72 0.00
CA LYS A 52 -13.99 -10.96 -1.11
C LYS A 52 -12.47 -11.14 -1.12
N LEU A 53 -11.85 -11.09 0.06
CA LEU A 53 -10.41 -11.29 0.24
C LEU A 53 -9.92 -12.62 -0.32
N TYR A 54 -10.71 -13.69 -0.18
CA TYR A 54 -10.41 -14.99 -0.78
C TYR A 54 -10.18 -14.88 -2.29
N GLY A 55 -11.12 -14.27 -3.01
CA GLY A 55 -11.01 -14.06 -4.46
C GLY A 55 -9.85 -13.14 -4.84
N ILE A 56 -9.70 -12.02 -4.12
CA ILE A 56 -8.64 -11.03 -4.35
C ILE A 56 -7.25 -11.66 -4.20
N ARG A 57 -7.03 -12.52 -3.19
CA ARG A 57 -5.77 -13.24 -3.02
C ARG A 57 -5.46 -14.16 -4.20
N LEU A 58 -6.47 -14.88 -4.69
CA LEU A 58 -6.31 -15.75 -5.86
C LEU A 58 -5.95 -14.93 -7.11
N ALA A 59 -6.63 -13.80 -7.32
CA ALA A 59 -6.34 -12.89 -8.41
C ALA A 59 -4.93 -12.31 -8.33
N PHE A 60 -4.48 -11.85 -7.16
CA PHE A 60 -3.11 -11.35 -6.99
C PHE A 60 -2.03 -12.41 -7.19
N ARG A 61 -2.26 -13.66 -6.79
CA ARG A 61 -1.32 -14.75 -7.11
C ARG A 61 -1.19 -14.92 -8.62
N ARG A 62 -2.31 -14.96 -9.33
CA ARG A 62 -2.31 -15.04 -10.80
C ARG A 62 -1.61 -13.87 -11.47
N LEU A 63 -1.73 -12.65 -10.92
CA LEU A 63 -1.00 -11.48 -11.40
C LEU A 63 0.51 -11.60 -11.20
N MET A 64 0.92 -12.18 -10.07
CA MET A 64 2.33 -12.40 -9.77
C MET A 64 2.97 -13.51 -10.59
N ASP A 65 2.17 -14.46 -11.08
CA ASP A 65 2.63 -15.52 -11.98
C ASP A 65 2.95 -15.01 -13.40
N ASP A 66 2.54 -13.79 -13.77
CA ASP A 66 2.87 -13.14 -15.05
C ASP A 66 4.12 -12.25 -14.91
N PRO A 67 5.29 -12.66 -15.46
CA PRO A 67 6.53 -11.92 -15.33
C PRO A 67 6.47 -10.51 -15.93
N GLN A 68 5.70 -10.31 -17.01
CA GLN A 68 5.56 -9.00 -17.64
C GLN A 68 4.80 -8.03 -16.74
N THR A 69 3.75 -8.53 -16.07
CA THR A 69 3.01 -7.76 -15.06
C THR A 69 3.94 -7.35 -13.93
N MET A 70 4.70 -8.29 -13.38
CA MET A 70 5.60 -8.01 -12.26
C MET A 70 6.73 -7.04 -12.63
N GLN A 71 7.34 -7.20 -13.81
CA GLN A 71 8.34 -6.26 -14.30
C GLN A 71 7.78 -4.84 -14.40
N ARG A 72 6.58 -4.70 -14.97
CA ARG A 72 5.94 -3.39 -15.15
C ARG A 72 5.56 -2.75 -13.81
N LEU A 73 5.07 -3.52 -12.84
CA LEU A 73 4.78 -3.04 -11.48
C LEU A 73 6.05 -2.54 -10.78
N VAL A 74 7.14 -3.30 -10.87
CA VAL A 74 8.43 -2.91 -10.31
C VAL A 74 8.92 -1.61 -10.94
N GLN A 75 8.77 -1.45 -12.25
CA GLN A 75 9.17 -0.23 -12.95
C GLN A 75 8.33 0.98 -12.53
N TYR A 76 7.00 0.87 -12.52
CA TYR A 76 6.13 1.97 -12.10
C TYR A 76 6.39 2.38 -10.65
N GLY A 77 6.52 1.42 -9.72
CA GLY A 77 6.81 1.71 -8.32
C GLY A 77 8.12 2.50 -8.16
N ARG A 78 9.15 2.11 -8.93
CA ARG A 78 10.46 2.80 -8.94
C ARG A 78 10.35 4.23 -9.48
N ILE A 79 9.61 4.43 -10.57
CA ILE A 79 9.46 5.74 -11.21
C ILE A 79 8.64 6.67 -10.33
N ILE A 80 7.44 6.24 -9.91
CA ILE A 80 6.50 7.07 -9.13
C ILE A 80 7.15 7.56 -7.85
N MET A 81 7.82 6.67 -7.09
CA MET A 81 8.45 7.06 -5.82
C MET A 81 9.67 7.97 -6.02
N ALA A 82 10.46 7.75 -7.08
CA ALA A 82 11.59 8.62 -7.38
C ALA A 82 11.15 10.01 -7.84
N ASP A 83 10.13 10.09 -8.69
CA ASP A 83 9.55 11.36 -9.13
C ASP A 83 8.92 12.11 -7.96
N LEU A 84 8.25 11.40 -7.06
CA LEU A 84 7.73 11.99 -5.82
C LEU A 84 8.85 12.64 -4.99
N LEU A 85 10.00 11.97 -4.83
CA LEU A 85 11.16 12.56 -4.13
C LEU A 85 11.69 13.80 -4.83
N ARG A 86 11.74 13.82 -6.16
CA ARG A 86 12.16 15.01 -6.93
C ARG A 86 11.23 16.19 -6.70
N HIS A 87 9.92 15.95 -6.64
CA HIS A 87 8.93 16.98 -6.32
C HIS A 87 9.05 17.50 -4.88
N ASP A 88 9.60 16.70 -3.96
CA ASP A 88 10.01 17.14 -2.62
C ASP A 88 11.41 17.79 -2.58
N LYS A 89 12.02 18.08 -3.73
CA LYS A 89 13.39 18.65 -3.86
C LYS A 89 14.48 17.74 -3.29
N ARG A 90 14.29 16.42 -3.33
CA ARG A 90 15.26 15.43 -2.85
C ARG A 90 15.88 14.64 -4.01
N ASP A 91 17.15 14.27 -3.84
CA ASP A 91 17.85 13.39 -4.77
C ASP A 91 17.39 11.91 -4.59
N PRO A 92 16.85 11.25 -5.63
CA PRO A 92 16.40 9.87 -5.55
C PRO A 92 17.54 8.83 -5.67
N SER A 93 18.81 9.22 -5.75
CA SER A 93 19.93 8.28 -5.94
C SER A 93 20.04 7.20 -4.84
N GLU A 94 19.87 7.58 -3.58
CA GLU A 94 19.83 6.62 -2.47
C GLU A 94 18.60 5.70 -2.56
N PHE A 95 17.46 6.25 -2.99
CA PHE A 95 16.23 5.49 -3.18
C PHE A 95 16.42 4.41 -4.25
N TYR A 96 17.02 4.75 -5.39
CA TYR A 96 17.30 3.77 -6.44
C TYR A 96 18.16 2.61 -5.94
N THR A 97 19.21 2.91 -5.19
CA THR A 97 20.07 1.89 -4.60
C THR A 97 19.31 0.97 -3.64
N ALA A 98 18.50 1.55 -2.75
CA ALA A 98 17.71 0.77 -1.79
C ALA A 98 16.62 -0.06 -2.48
N TYR A 99 15.93 0.51 -3.47
CA TYR A 99 14.89 -0.14 -4.24
C TYR A 99 15.45 -1.32 -5.05
N ASP A 100 16.55 -1.11 -5.79
CA ASP A 100 17.14 -2.15 -6.63
C ASP A 100 17.68 -3.32 -5.78
N ARG A 101 18.21 -3.05 -4.57
CA ARG A 101 18.58 -4.09 -3.59
C ARG A 101 17.37 -4.88 -3.10
N MET A 102 16.27 -4.19 -2.76
CA MET A 102 15.03 -4.85 -2.36
C MET A 102 14.49 -5.76 -3.47
N ILE A 103 14.47 -5.27 -4.72
CA ILE A 103 14.03 -6.05 -5.87
C ILE A 103 14.92 -7.28 -6.07
N ALA A 104 16.25 -7.11 -6.03
CA ALA A 104 17.18 -8.24 -6.12
C ALA A 104 16.99 -9.27 -4.99
N PHE A 105 16.64 -8.80 -3.78
CA PHE A 105 16.37 -9.69 -2.64
C PHE A 105 15.09 -10.50 -2.85
N ILE A 106 13.99 -9.88 -3.27
CA ILE A 106 12.69 -10.56 -3.40
C ILE A 106 12.60 -11.46 -4.65
N THR A 107 13.41 -11.23 -5.67
CA THR A 107 13.45 -12.07 -6.88
C THR A 107 14.38 -13.27 -6.74
N ASN A 108 15.23 -13.29 -5.71
CA ASN A 108 16.10 -14.43 -5.44
C ASN A 108 15.33 -15.53 -4.69
N GLU A 109 15.13 -16.67 -5.36
CA GLU A 109 14.39 -17.81 -4.80
C GLU A 109 14.97 -18.33 -3.48
N ASN A 110 16.28 -18.20 -3.27
CA ASN A 110 16.95 -18.61 -2.03
C ASN A 110 16.48 -17.80 -0.80
N ASN A 111 15.90 -16.62 -1.02
CA ASN A 111 15.40 -15.78 0.06
C ASN A 111 13.94 -16.06 0.41
N MET A 112 13.23 -16.90 -0.35
CA MET A 112 11.78 -17.09 -0.19
C MET A 112 11.38 -17.65 1.17
N ASP A 113 12.18 -18.55 1.74
CA ASP A 113 11.90 -19.09 3.08
C ASP A 113 12.10 -18.04 4.17
N THR A 114 13.13 -17.19 4.02
CA THR A 114 13.36 -16.03 4.89
C THR A 114 12.19 -15.06 4.80
N ILE A 115 11.77 -14.69 3.59
CA ILE A 115 10.63 -13.79 3.34
C ILE A 115 9.37 -14.35 4.00
N ARG A 116 9.03 -15.61 3.74
CA ARG A 116 7.84 -16.26 4.31
C ARG A 116 7.90 -16.30 5.84
N SER A 117 9.06 -16.61 6.42
CA SER A 117 9.25 -16.65 7.87
C SER A 117 9.05 -15.26 8.50
N GLU A 118 9.65 -14.21 7.91
CA GLU A 118 9.49 -12.84 8.40
C GLU A 118 8.04 -12.36 8.27
N LEU A 119 7.39 -12.61 7.14
CA LEU A 119 5.99 -12.27 6.91
C LEU A 119 5.06 -13.02 7.88
N LYS A 120 5.28 -14.31 8.09
CA LYS A 120 4.51 -15.12 9.05
C LYS A 120 4.67 -14.62 10.48
N SER A 121 5.86 -14.17 10.88
CA SER A 121 6.09 -13.55 12.20
C SER A 121 5.24 -12.29 12.43
N ARG A 122 4.80 -11.65 11.33
CA ARG A 122 3.90 -10.49 11.31
C ARG A 122 2.45 -10.88 11.03
N LYS A 123 2.11 -12.17 11.09
CA LYS A 123 0.78 -12.74 10.82
C LYS A 123 0.27 -12.46 9.40
N VAL A 124 1.18 -12.36 8.44
CA VAL A 124 0.85 -12.27 7.02
C VAL A 124 0.61 -13.68 6.49
N GLU A 125 -0.61 -13.92 6.02
CA GLU A 125 -1.12 -15.26 5.73
C GLU A 125 -0.76 -15.79 4.34
N SER A 126 -0.52 -14.89 3.39
CA SER A 126 -0.09 -15.28 2.05
C SER A 126 0.95 -14.29 1.55
N THR A 127 2.00 -14.80 0.94
CA THR A 127 3.02 -13.97 0.27
C THR A 127 2.50 -13.54 -1.10
N ASN A 128 1.55 -12.59 -1.12
CA ASN A 128 1.06 -11.95 -2.33
C ASN A 128 1.04 -10.42 -2.18
N LEU A 129 0.78 -9.69 -3.28
CA LEU A 129 0.76 -8.23 -3.29
C LEU A 129 -0.28 -7.63 -2.34
N TRP A 130 -1.48 -8.22 -2.21
CA TRP A 130 -2.48 -7.71 -1.26
C TRP A 130 -1.96 -7.78 0.18
N ASP A 131 -1.65 -8.99 0.65
CA ASP A 131 -1.30 -9.21 2.06
C ASP A 131 0.03 -8.54 2.44
N THR A 132 0.98 -8.46 1.50
CA THR A 132 2.32 -7.93 1.75
C THR A 132 2.44 -6.44 1.46
N LEU A 133 2.05 -5.99 0.26
CA LEU A 133 2.22 -4.60 -0.14
C LEU A 133 1.05 -3.74 0.35
N PHE A 134 -0.19 -4.13 0.07
CA PHE A 134 -1.34 -3.29 0.43
C PHE A 134 -1.66 -3.36 1.92
N ASP A 135 -1.88 -4.54 2.51
CA ASP A 135 -2.25 -4.67 3.92
C ASP A 135 -1.09 -4.37 4.88
N LEU A 136 0.03 -5.08 4.74
CA LEU A 136 1.14 -4.94 5.70
C LEU A 136 1.91 -3.63 5.53
N ILE A 137 2.19 -3.18 4.30
CA ILE A 137 3.07 -2.02 4.09
C ILE A 137 2.25 -0.74 3.99
N ILE A 138 1.37 -0.64 2.99
CA ILE A 138 0.68 0.62 2.66
C ILE A 138 -0.35 0.98 3.72
N LEU A 139 -1.25 0.06 4.07
CA LEU A 139 -2.32 0.34 5.02
C LEU A 139 -1.80 0.56 6.44
N ASP A 140 -0.83 -0.24 6.91
CA ASP A 140 -0.18 0.04 8.20
C ASP A 140 0.54 1.40 8.20
N ALA A 141 1.23 1.77 7.11
CA ALA A 141 1.87 3.07 7.03
C ALA A 141 0.85 4.21 7.13
N PHE A 142 -0.30 4.11 6.47
CA PHE A 142 -1.36 5.11 6.60
C PHE A 142 -2.03 5.11 7.98
N GLU A 143 -2.18 3.97 8.65
CA GLU A 143 -2.65 3.91 10.04
C GLU A 143 -1.66 4.61 10.99
N ASP A 144 -0.36 4.33 10.84
CA ASP A 144 0.71 4.96 11.61
C ASP A 144 0.72 6.48 11.36
N LEU A 145 0.41 6.93 10.14
CA LEU A 145 0.24 8.35 9.80
C LEU A 145 -1.08 8.95 10.34
N GLN A 146 -2.16 8.20 10.48
CA GLN A 146 -3.38 8.72 11.13
C GLN A 146 -3.22 8.86 12.65
N ARG A 147 -2.34 8.05 13.24
CA ARG A 147 -2.04 8.05 14.68
C ARG A 147 -0.54 8.29 14.91
N PRO A 148 0.01 9.42 14.44
CA PRO A 148 1.44 9.65 14.57
C PRO A 148 1.80 9.80 16.06
N PRO A 149 3.01 9.36 16.47
CA PRO A 149 3.52 9.64 17.81
C PRO A 149 3.35 11.13 18.16
N SER A 150 3.02 11.43 19.42
CA SER A 150 2.71 12.80 19.88
C SER A 150 3.79 13.82 19.50
N ALA A 151 5.06 13.41 19.51
CA ALA A 151 6.19 14.23 19.07
C ALA A 151 6.10 14.64 17.58
N ILE A 152 5.71 13.73 16.69
CA ILE A 152 5.51 14.01 15.26
C ILE A 152 4.27 14.90 15.07
N ALA A 153 3.17 14.58 15.75
CA ALA A 153 1.93 15.36 15.67
C ALA A 153 2.13 16.82 16.11
N ALA A 154 2.86 17.03 17.22
CA ALA A 154 3.14 18.36 17.75
C ALA A 154 4.07 19.16 16.84
N LEU A 155 5.08 18.51 16.25
CA LEU A 155 6.04 19.14 15.34
C LEU A 155 5.37 19.68 14.08
N VAL A 156 4.52 18.88 13.43
CA VAL A 156 3.91 19.28 12.17
C VAL A 156 2.88 20.41 12.37
N LYS A 157 2.07 20.31 13.42
CA LYS A 157 1.05 21.32 13.77
C LYS A 157 1.62 22.67 14.23
N ASN A 158 2.90 22.73 14.59
CA ASN A 158 3.50 23.96 15.10
C ASN A 158 3.88 24.92 13.96
N SER A 159 3.17 26.05 13.83
CA SER A 159 3.42 27.07 12.80
C SER A 159 4.67 27.92 13.04
N PHE A 160 5.25 27.90 14.25
CA PHE A 160 6.44 28.68 14.61
C PHE A 160 7.76 27.99 14.27
N ILE A 161 7.74 26.70 13.90
CA ILE A 161 8.94 25.94 13.53
C ILE A 161 9.14 26.06 12.02
N SER A 162 10.34 26.47 11.59
CA SER A 162 10.69 26.56 10.18
C SER A 162 10.59 25.21 9.48
N LYS A 163 10.32 25.21 8.17
CA LYS A 163 10.23 23.99 7.34
C LYS A 163 11.49 23.12 7.48
N SER A 164 12.68 23.71 7.38
CA SER A 164 13.95 22.99 7.52
C SER A 164 14.14 22.35 8.90
N MET A 165 13.67 23.01 9.97
CA MET A 165 13.74 22.46 11.32
C MET A 165 12.71 21.34 11.54
N LYS A 166 11.50 21.46 10.97
CA LYS A 166 10.51 20.36 10.95
C LYS A 166 11.07 19.15 10.24
N GLU A 167 11.65 19.34 9.07
CA GLU A 167 12.22 18.29 8.26
C GLU A 167 13.38 17.58 8.97
N SER A 168 14.35 18.33 9.50
CA SER A 168 15.48 17.78 10.25
C SER A 168 15.03 16.98 11.48
N THR A 169 14.09 17.54 12.26
CA THR A 169 13.55 16.87 13.46
C THR A 169 12.80 15.61 13.07
N LEU A 170 11.98 15.64 12.02
CA LEU A 170 11.23 14.50 11.53
C LEU A 170 12.15 13.39 11.02
N ASN A 171 13.16 13.73 10.22
CA ASN A 171 14.20 12.79 9.77
C ASN A 171 14.86 12.08 10.96
N ASN A 172 15.25 12.83 11.99
CA ASN A 172 15.87 12.26 13.19
C ASN A 172 14.94 11.34 13.98
N LEU A 173 13.66 11.71 14.10
CA LEU A 173 12.64 10.88 14.75
C LEU A 173 12.41 9.57 13.98
N ILE A 174 12.23 9.65 12.66
CA ILE A 174 12.05 8.47 11.79
C ILE A 174 13.28 7.56 11.87
N TRP A 175 14.48 8.12 11.78
CA TRP A 175 15.72 7.36 11.92
C TRP A 175 15.79 6.63 13.27
N SER A 176 15.45 7.31 14.37
CA SER A 176 15.44 6.71 15.71
C SER A 176 14.44 5.55 15.80
N ILE A 177 13.23 5.73 15.25
CA ILE A 177 12.19 4.69 15.22
C ILE A 177 12.67 3.49 14.39
N ILE A 178 13.21 3.72 13.20
CA ILE A 178 13.71 2.66 12.31
C ILE A 178 14.88 1.93 12.96
N LYS A 179 15.81 2.65 13.60
CA LYS A 179 16.94 2.06 14.32
C LYS A 179 16.48 1.11 15.43
N VAL A 180 15.49 1.51 16.23
CA VAL A 180 14.91 0.65 17.28
C VAL A 180 14.21 -0.57 16.66
N LYS A 181 13.45 -0.39 15.57
CA LYS A 181 12.80 -1.50 14.85
C LYS A 181 13.85 -2.49 14.29
N ARG A 182 14.96 -2.01 13.73
CA ARG A 182 16.08 -2.81 13.21
C ARG A 182 16.77 -3.66 14.28
N GLN A 183 16.93 -3.15 15.50
CA GLN A 183 17.53 -3.90 16.60
C GLN A 183 16.75 -5.19 16.93
N ARG A 184 15.42 -5.14 16.76
CA ARG A 184 14.50 -6.25 17.05
C ARG A 184 14.38 -7.25 15.90
N LEU A 185 15.01 -7.00 14.74
CA LEU A 185 14.98 -7.94 13.62
C LEU A 185 15.82 -9.18 13.96
N GLN A 186 15.17 -10.34 13.76
CA GLN A 186 15.81 -11.65 13.83
C GLN A 186 16.78 -11.83 12.66
N VAL A 187 16.36 -11.41 11.46
CA VAL A 187 17.17 -11.47 10.24
C VAL A 187 17.70 -10.05 9.94
N LYS A 188 19.03 -9.87 10.01
CA LYS A 188 19.65 -8.55 9.85
C LYS A 188 19.63 -8.04 8.41
N ASP A 189 19.67 -8.94 7.44
CA ASP A 189 19.62 -8.65 6.01
C ASP A 189 18.42 -9.38 5.37
N GLY A 190 17.25 -9.19 5.99
CA GLY A 190 15.97 -9.77 5.54
C GLY A 190 15.12 -8.81 4.72
N PHE A 191 13.96 -9.29 4.28
CA PHE A 191 12.93 -8.51 3.60
C PHE A 191 12.55 -7.25 4.37
N ILE A 192 12.37 -7.39 5.69
CA ILE A 192 12.00 -6.25 6.54
C ILE A 192 13.14 -5.24 6.66
N SER A 193 14.39 -5.71 6.63
CA SER A 193 15.57 -4.84 6.67
C SER A 193 15.66 -3.97 5.41
N HIS A 194 15.49 -4.56 4.23
CA HIS A 194 15.45 -3.84 2.96
C HIS A 194 14.24 -2.89 2.87
N PHE A 195 13.07 -3.31 3.36
CA PHE A 195 11.90 -2.43 3.47
C PHE A 195 12.19 -1.19 4.34
N TYR A 196 12.94 -1.35 5.43
CA TYR A 196 13.34 -0.23 6.29
C TYR A 196 14.32 0.73 5.62
N ASP A 197 15.18 0.27 4.70
CA ASP A 197 16.05 1.15 3.92
C ASP A 197 15.22 2.09 3.04
N ILE A 198 14.23 1.54 2.32
CA ILE A 198 13.30 2.32 1.51
C ILE A 198 12.47 3.27 2.39
N SER A 199 11.94 2.76 3.51
CA SER A 199 11.11 3.55 4.43
C SER A 199 11.84 4.76 4.99
N GLN A 200 13.13 4.62 5.32
CA GLN A 200 13.93 5.70 5.88
C GLN A 200 14.08 6.88 4.91
N ILE A 201 14.06 6.61 3.60
CA ILE A 201 14.20 7.61 2.55
C ILE A 201 12.85 8.30 2.29
N LEU A 202 11.78 7.52 2.15
CA LEU A 202 10.47 8.02 1.70
C LEU A 202 9.60 8.62 2.80
N THR A 203 9.71 8.11 4.03
CA THR A 203 8.70 8.39 5.08
C THR A 203 8.64 9.87 5.45
N SER A 204 9.79 10.55 5.49
CA SER A 204 9.83 11.98 5.84
C SER A 204 9.12 12.84 4.80
N SER A 205 9.39 12.59 3.52
CA SER A 205 8.74 13.30 2.41
C SER A 205 7.24 13.06 2.44
N LEU A 206 6.81 11.81 2.51
CA LEU A 206 5.39 11.46 2.58
C LEU A 206 4.68 12.06 3.80
N ALA A 207 5.30 12.02 4.98
CA ALA A 207 4.73 12.61 6.18
C ALA A 207 4.63 14.14 6.06
N MET A 208 5.68 14.83 5.58
CA MET A 208 5.64 16.28 5.39
C MET A 208 4.58 16.68 4.36
N GLY A 209 4.48 15.96 3.23
CA GLY A 209 3.46 16.19 2.22
C GLY A 209 2.04 15.93 2.73
N LEU A 210 1.80 14.80 3.39
CA LEU A 210 0.44 14.44 3.85
C LEU A 210 -0.07 15.26 5.03
N PHE A 211 0.81 15.85 5.84
CA PHE A 211 0.42 16.69 6.98
C PHE A 211 0.54 18.20 6.70
N GLY A 212 0.80 18.62 5.46
CA GLY A 212 0.90 20.03 5.09
C GLY A 212 2.14 20.73 5.66
N GLY A 213 3.22 19.99 5.91
CA GLY A 213 4.53 20.51 6.28
C GLY A 213 5.40 20.92 5.08
N SER A 214 5.00 20.54 3.87
CA SER A 214 5.70 20.84 2.62
C SER A 214 5.03 21.96 1.81
N ASP A 215 5.59 22.26 0.64
CA ASP A 215 5.02 23.23 -0.30
C ASP A 215 3.63 22.74 -0.76
N ARG A 216 2.77 23.67 -1.19
CA ARG A 216 1.35 23.37 -1.47
C ARG A 216 1.22 22.35 -2.60
N GLU A 217 2.02 22.51 -3.64
CA GLU A 217 2.05 21.64 -4.82
C GLU A 217 2.39 20.19 -4.41
N PHE A 218 3.45 20.00 -3.62
CA PHE A 218 3.84 18.68 -3.14
C PHE A 218 2.82 18.06 -2.16
N THR A 219 2.17 18.90 -1.35
CA THR A 219 1.07 18.48 -0.47
C THR A 219 -0.11 17.95 -1.29
N GLU A 220 -0.54 18.69 -2.33
CA GLU A 220 -1.60 18.29 -3.25
C GLU A 220 -1.25 16.97 -3.97
N LEU A 221 0.00 16.81 -4.40
CA LEU A 221 0.51 15.58 -5.01
C LEU A 221 0.46 14.37 -4.05
N CYS A 222 0.86 14.55 -2.79
CA CYS A 222 0.79 13.49 -1.78
C CYS A 222 -0.66 13.08 -1.45
N ILE A 223 -1.57 14.06 -1.38
CA ILE A 223 -3.00 13.80 -1.20
C ILE A 223 -3.54 13.02 -2.39
N TYR A 224 -3.21 13.42 -3.62
CA TYR A 224 -3.62 12.72 -4.83
C TYR A 224 -3.09 11.27 -4.86
N LEU A 225 -1.82 11.04 -4.48
CA LEU A 225 -1.24 9.70 -4.34
C LEU A 225 -2.06 8.84 -3.38
N LYS A 226 -2.38 9.38 -2.20
CA LYS A 226 -3.22 8.70 -1.22
C LYS A 226 -4.60 8.38 -1.80
N GLU A 227 -5.26 9.33 -2.46
CA GLU A 227 -6.58 9.12 -3.07
C GLU A 227 -6.55 8.02 -4.14
N GLN A 228 -5.54 7.96 -4.99
CA GLN A 228 -5.43 6.89 -6.00
C GLN A 228 -5.26 5.51 -5.34
N ILE A 229 -4.46 5.41 -4.27
CA ILE A 229 -4.25 4.15 -3.54
C ILE A 229 -5.55 3.71 -2.86
N PHE A 230 -6.22 4.59 -2.11
CA PHE A 230 -7.45 4.25 -1.42
C PHE A 230 -8.61 4.00 -2.38
N GLY A 231 -8.69 4.74 -3.49
CA GLY A 231 -9.63 4.51 -4.57
C GLY A 231 -9.47 3.10 -5.16
N PHE A 232 -8.25 2.69 -5.48
CA PHE A 232 -7.95 1.33 -5.93
C PHE A 232 -8.41 0.27 -4.92
N ILE A 233 -8.07 0.44 -3.64
CA ILE A 233 -8.45 -0.51 -2.58
C ILE A 233 -9.96 -0.63 -2.46
N LEU A 234 -10.71 0.47 -2.51
CA LEU A 234 -12.18 0.43 -2.47
C LEU A 234 -12.76 -0.26 -3.72
N GLU A 235 -12.21 0.01 -4.90
CA GLU A 235 -12.72 -0.54 -6.15
C GLU A 235 -12.55 -2.05 -6.25
N ILE A 236 -11.42 -2.62 -5.81
CA ILE A 236 -11.19 -4.07 -5.90
C ILE A 236 -12.07 -4.90 -4.93
N PHE A 237 -12.69 -4.26 -3.93
CA PHE A 237 -13.67 -4.89 -3.03
C PHE A 237 -15.12 -4.62 -3.44
N ASN A 238 -15.34 -3.85 -4.52
CA ASN A 238 -16.67 -3.47 -4.98
C ASN A 238 -17.15 -4.38 -6.12
N PRO A 239 -18.18 -5.23 -5.91
CA PRO A 239 -18.70 -6.11 -6.97
C PRO A 239 -19.29 -5.39 -8.19
N ASN A 240 -19.57 -4.08 -8.10
CA ASN A 240 -19.99 -3.27 -9.24
C ASN A 240 -18.81 -2.79 -10.09
N LYS A 241 -17.57 -2.96 -9.62
CA LYS A 241 -16.33 -2.53 -10.29
C LYS A 241 -15.48 -3.70 -10.77
N VAL A 242 -15.56 -4.84 -10.09
CA VAL A 242 -14.80 -6.05 -10.43
C VAL A 242 -15.68 -7.29 -10.37
N HIS A 243 -15.38 -8.27 -11.22
CA HIS A 243 -16.19 -9.48 -11.36
C HIS A 243 -15.74 -10.60 -10.42
N PHE A 244 -16.54 -10.88 -9.39
CA PHE A 244 -16.36 -12.05 -8.51
C PHE A 244 -17.00 -13.33 -9.07
N THR A 245 -16.88 -13.54 -10.38
CA THR A 245 -17.38 -14.73 -11.11
C THR A 245 -16.31 -15.82 -11.16
N LYS A 246 -15.14 -15.49 -11.71
CA LYS A 246 -13.98 -16.36 -11.90
C LYS A 246 -12.71 -15.65 -11.49
N VAL A 247 -11.66 -16.41 -11.17
CA VAL A 247 -10.37 -15.85 -10.76
C VAL A 247 -9.71 -15.11 -11.91
N GLU A 248 -9.87 -15.60 -13.14
CA GLU A 248 -9.34 -15.00 -14.36
C GLU A 248 -9.93 -13.60 -14.60
N ASP A 249 -11.25 -13.48 -14.51
CA ASP A 249 -11.97 -12.23 -14.73
C ASP A 249 -11.56 -11.20 -13.66
N LEU A 250 -11.57 -11.60 -12.38
CA LEU A 250 -11.15 -10.74 -11.27
C LEU A 250 -9.69 -10.29 -11.40
N ALA A 251 -8.79 -11.16 -11.85
CA ALA A 251 -7.39 -10.81 -12.07
C ALA A 251 -7.24 -9.77 -13.18
N VAL A 252 -7.98 -9.89 -14.27
CA VAL A 252 -7.99 -8.90 -15.37
C VAL A 252 -8.49 -7.54 -14.87
N ASP A 253 -9.58 -7.53 -14.12
CA ASP A 253 -10.16 -6.29 -13.57
C ASP A 253 -9.19 -5.60 -12.60
N ILE A 254 -8.63 -6.35 -11.64
CA ILE A 254 -7.65 -5.82 -10.67
C ILE A 254 -6.41 -5.30 -11.40
N LYS A 255 -5.89 -6.02 -12.41
CA LYS A 255 -4.74 -5.59 -13.22
C LYS A 255 -5.01 -4.24 -13.87
N LYS A 256 -6.17 -4.12 -14.50
CA LYS A 256 -6.58 -2.90 -15.20
C LYS A 256 -6.66 -1.73 -14.23
N LEU A 257 -7.42 -1.88 -13.13
CA LEU A 257 -7.55 -0.84 -12.11
C LEU A 257 -6.18 -0.41 -11.55
N LEU A 258 -5.29 -1.37 -11.28
CA LEU A 258 -3.96 -1.08 -10.76
C LEU A 258 -3.12 -0.25 -11.73
N PHE A 259 -3.04 -0.68 -12.99
CA PHE A 259 -2.22 0.03 -13.99
C PHE A 259 -2.82 1.37 -14.41
N ASP A 260 -4.15 1.48 -14.52
CA ASP A 260 -4.82 2.76 -14.81
C ASP A 260 -4.47 3.79 -13.73
N ARG A 261 -4.47 3.39 -12.44
CA ARG A 261 -4.10 4.27 -11.31
C ARG A 261 -2.61 4.65 -11.34
N MET A 262 -1.73 3.70 -11.64
CA MET A 262 -0.29 3.98 -11.76
C MET A 262 0.01 4.95 -12.91
N GLU A 263 -0.68 4.80 -14.04
CA GLU A 263 -0.56 5.69 -15.20
C GLU A 263 -1.08 7.10 -14.88
N LEU A 264 -2.23 7.22 -14.22
CA LEU A 264 -2.76 8.51 -13.75
C LEU A 264 -1.77 9.22 -12.81
N LEU A 265 -1.16 8.50 -11.88
CA LEU A 265 -0.13 9.03 -10.99
C LEU A 265 1.09 9.52 -11.75
N GLN A 266 1.57 8.74 -12.72
CA GLN A 266 2.71 9.11 -13.53
C GLN A 266 2.42 10.36 -14.37
N ILE A 267 1.25 10.44 -15.00
CA ILE A 267 0.83 11.62 -15.77
C ILE A 267 0.78 12.85 -14.87
N LYS A 268 0.23 12.74 -13.66
CA LYS A 268 0.19 13.84 -12.69
C LYS A 268 1.60 14.33 -12.32
N LEU A 269 2.51 13.40 -12.04
CA LEU A 269 3.92 13.68 -11.72
C LEU A 269 4.69 14.33 -12.89
N LEU A 270 4.38 13.96 -14.13
CA LEU A 270 5.03 14.53 -15.33
C LEU A 270 4.51 15.93 -15.68
N ASN A 271 3.24 16.21 -15.41
CA ASN A 271 2.60 17.48 -15.73
C ASN A 271 2.87 18.57 -14.69
N GLU A 272 3.20 18.19 -13.46
CA GLU A 272 3.67 19.13 -12.46
C GLU A 272 5.13 19.52 -12.76
N LEU A 273 5.39 20.83 -12.88
CA LEU A 273 6.74 21.34 -13.05
C LEU A 273 7.56 21.03 -11.80
N LEU A 274 8.74 20.44 -11.99
CA LEU A 274 9.70 20.30 -10.91
C LEU A 274 10.00 21.68 -10.33
N PRO A 275 10.01 21.84 -9.01
CA PRO A 275 10.33 23.12 -8.41
C PRO A 275 11.78 23.52 -8.76
N ALA A 276 11.97 24.81 -9.05
CA ALA A 276 13.27 25.40 -9.36
C ALA A 276 14.25 25.37 -8.19
#